data_AF-A0A2H5YIN9-F1
#
_entry.id   AF-A0A2H5YIN9-F1
#
_cell.length_a   1.000
_cell.length_b   1.000
_cell.length_c   1.000
_cell.angle_alpha   90.00
_cell.angle_beta   90.00
_cell.angle_gamma   90.00
#
_symmetry.space_group_name_H-M   'P 1'
#
loop_
_entity.id
_entity.type
_entity.pdbx_description
1 polymer ?
#
loop_
_entity_poly.entity_id
_entity_poly.type
_entity_poly.pdbx_seq_one_letter_code
_entity_poly.pdbx_strand_id
1 'polypeptide(L)'
;MRNYELVMVISPDLSEDEVSSSVERVQRFVSERGGEVLKVDRWGRRRLAYPIRRFTEGHYVIAQLRLDASAVRELDRNLEVAESVLRHLVVRTDEDEEE
;
A
#
# COMPACT_ATOMS: atom_id res chain seq x y z
N MET A 1 -2.51 -16.48 9.53
CA MET A 1 -2.76 -15.15 8.94
C MET A 1 -3.00 -14.12 10.03
N ARG A 2 -2.40 -12.94 9.84
CA ARG A 2 -2.48 -11.78 10.74
C ARG A 2 -3.02 -10.60 9.95
N ASN A 3 -3.58 -9.62 10.64
CA ASN A 3 -4.06 -8.40 10.02
C ASN A 3 -2.92 -7.39 9.93
N TYR A 4 -2.89 -6.69 8.81
CA TYR A 4 -1.90 -5.69 8.48
C TYR A 4 -2.59 -4.50 7.86
N GLU A 5 -2.08 -3.32 8.19
CA GLU A 5 -2.39 -2.11 7.46
C GLU A 5 -1.19 -1.74 6.58
N LEU A 6 -1.45 -1.60 5.29
CA LEU A 6 -0.51 -1.09 4.31
C LEU A 6 -0.90 0.35 3.97
N VAL A 7 -0.01 1.28 4.28
CA VAL A 7 -0.08 2.64 3.78
C VAL A 7 0.97 2.80 2.68
N MET A 8 0.56 3.24 1.50
CA MET A 8 1.48 3.53 0.40
C MET A 8 1.24 4.92 -0.18
N VAL A 9 2.35 5.58 -0.48
CA VAL A 9 2.42 6.87 -1.16
C VAL A 9 2.97 6.62 -2.54
N ILE A 10 2.12 6.79 -3.55
CA ILE A 10 2.46 6.60 -4.96
C ILE A 10 2.85 7.95 -5.57
N SER A 11 3.76 7.92 -6.55
CA SER A 11 4.22 9.10 -7.29
C SER A 11 3.05 9.93 -7.83
N PRO A 12 3.09 11.28 -7.71
CA PRO A 12 2.06 12.17 -8.25
C PRO A 12 2.07 12.25 -9.78
N ASP A 13 3.13 11.76 -10.43
CA ASP A 13 3.23 11.74 -11.89
C ASP A 13 2.33 10.67 -12.54
N LEU A 14 1.88 9.70 -11.75
CA LEU A 14 1.00 8.64 -12.22
C LEU A 14 -0.46 9.12 -12.29
N SER A 15 -1.14 8.70 -13.34
CA SER A 15 -2.59 8.90 -13.49
C SER A 15 -3.37 8.07 -12.46
N GLU A 16 -4.64 8.42 -12.22
CA GLU A 16 -5.51 7.65 -11.31
C GLU A 16 -5.70 6.19 -11.77
N ASP A 17 -5.66 5.93 -13.08
CA ASP A 17 -5.72 4.60 -13.67
C ASP A 17 -4.45 3.77 -13.37
N GLU A 18 -3.28 4.41 -13.42
CA GLU A 18 -2.01 3.77 -13.07
C GLU A 18 -1.86 3.52 -11.57
N VAL A 19 -2.39 4.43 -10.75
CA VAL A 19 -2.53 4.23 -9.30
C VAL A 19 -3.42 3.03 -9.04
N SER A 20 -4.59 2.96 -9.68
CA SER A 20 -5.52 1.84 -9.56
C SER A 20 -4.88 0.51 -9.98
N SER A 21 -4.15 0.51 -11.10
CA SER A 21 -3.40 -0.66 -11.58
C SER A 21 -2.34 -1.12 -10.58
N SER A 22 -1.70 -0.18 -9.88
CA SER A 22 -0.70 -0.48 -8.85
C SER A 22 -1.34 -1.10 -7.61
N VAL A 23 -2.50 -0.58 -7.19
CA VAL A 23 -3.33 -1.17 -6.13
C VAL A 23 -3.75 -2.59 -6.51
N GLU A 24 -4.22 -2.81 -7.74
CA GLU A 24 -4.63 -4.14 -8.23
C GLU A 24 -3.48 -5.15 -8.29
N ARG A 25 -2.24 -4.71 -8.56
CA ARG A 25 -1.07 -5.59 -8.45
C ARG A 25 -0.86 -6.05 -7.01
N VAL A 26 -1.00 -5.15 -6.04
CA VAL A 26 -0.89 -5.50 -4.62
C VAL A 26 -2.02 -6.46 -4.23
N GLN A 27 -3.26 -6.20 -4.65
CA GLN A 27 -4.39 -7.09 -4.39
C GLN A 27 -4.17 -8.49 -4.99
N ARG A 28 -3.71 -8.57 -6.24
CA ARG A 28 -3.38 -9.85 -6.87
C ARG A 28 -2.28 -10.60 -6.12
N PHE A 29 -1.22 -9.92 -5.72
CA PHE A 29 -0.15 -10.51 -4.93
C PHE A 29 -0.68 -11.09 -3.62
N VAL A 30 -1.58 -10.38 -2.93
CA VAL A 30 -2.22 -10.84 -1.69
C VAL A 30 -3.03 -12.11 -1.95
N SER A 31 -3.89 -12.10 -2.98
CA SER A 31 -4.75 -13.24 -3.33
C SER A 31 -3.95 -14.47 -3.77
N GLU A 32 -2.88 -14.31 -4.56
CA GLU A 32 -2.01 -15.40 -5.01
C GLU A 32 -1.29 -16.09 -3.84
N ARG A 33 -1.08 -15.39 -2.73
CA ARG A 33 -0.44 -15.91 -1.52
C ARG A 33 -1.45 -16.43 -0.49
N GLY A 34 -2.71 -16.56 -0.88
CA GLY A 34 -3.78 -17.06 -0.01
C GLY A 34 -4.18 -16.08 1.09
N GLY A 35 -3.86 -14.79 0.93
CA GLY A 35 -4.34 -13.72 1.79
C GLY A 35 -5.65 -13.12 1.31
N GLU A 36 -6.18 -12.20 2.11
CA GLU A 36 -7.43 -11.50 1.84
C GLU A 36 -7.21 -9.98 1.95
N VAL A 37 -7.89 -9.23 1.08
CA VAL A 37 -7.91 -7.76 1.13
C VAL A 37 -9.25 -7.36 1.76
N LEU A 38 -9.22 -6.82 2.97
CA LEU A 38 -10.42 -6.49 3.74
C LEU A 38 -11.02 -5.16 3.29
N LYS A 39 -10.16 -4.16 3.10
CA LYS A 39 -10.58 -2.79 2.76
C LYS A 39 -9.49 -2.09 1.96
N VAL A 40 -9.88 -1.22 1.03
CA VAL A 40 -8.97 -0.32 0.33
C VAL A 40 -9.56 1.08 0.29
N ASP A 41 -8.91 2.00 0.97
CA ASP A 41 -9.27 3.41 1.01
C ASP A 41 -8.26 4.23 0.18
N ARG A 42 -8.78 4.90 -0.85
CA ARG A 42 -7.99 5.77 -1.73
C ARG A 42 -8.22 7.21 -1.32
N TRP A 43 -7.20 7.84 -0.73
CA TRP A 43 -7.27 9.23 -0.27
C TRP A 43 -6.96 10.23 -1.39
N GLY A 44 -6.53 9.75 -2.56
CA GLY A 44 -6.17 10.60 -3.68
C GLY A 44 -4.88 11.39 -3.44
N ARG A 45 -4.72 12.51 -4.14
CA ARG A 45 -3.51 13.32 -4.08
C ARG A 45 -3.50 14.19 -2.82
N ARG A 46 -2.42 14.09 -2.03
CA ARG A 46 -2.21 14.92 -0.84
C ARG A 46 -0.79 15.48 -0.81
N ARG A 47 -0.63 16.66 -0.22
CA ARG A 47 0.66 17.32 -0.02
C ARG A 47 1.46 16.61 1.08
N LEU A 48 2.72 16.30 0.80
CA LEU A 48 3.66 15.70 1.75
C LEU A 48 4.20 16.78 2.70
N ALA A 49 4.50 16.39 3.94
CA ALA A 49 5.10 17.29 4.93
C ALA A 49 6.51 17.77 4.51
N TYR A 50 7.23 16.94 3.75
CA TYR A 50 8.54 17.25 3.19
C TYR A 50 8.71 16.53 1.85
N PRO A 51 9.64 16.99 0.98
CA PRO A 51 9.82 16.38 -0.32
C PRO A 51 10.39 14.96 -0.24
N ILE A 52 9.79 14.01 -0.95
CA ILE A 52 10.31 12.63 -1.11
C ILE A 52 10.64 12.41 -2.57
N ARG A 53 11.88 12.01 -2.89
CA ARG A 53 12.38 11.88 -4.27
C ARG A 53 12.06 13.10 -5.15
N ARG A 54 12.15 14.32 -4.57
CA ARG A 54 11.82 15.64 -5.17
C ARG A 54 10.32 15.93 -5.38
N PHE A 55 9.43 15.02 -5.04
CA PHE A 55 7.98 15.27 -5.06
C PHE A 55 7.51 15.89 -3.76
N THR A 56 6.60 16.86 -3.85
CA THR A 56 5.96 17.52 -2.70
C THR A 56 4.53 17.04 -2.47
N GLU A 57 4.02 16.19 -3.35
CA GLU A 57 2.69 15.60 -3.33
C GLU A 57 2.79 14.11 -3.63
N GLY A 58 1.78 13.34 -3.27
CA GLY A 58 1.68 11.92 -3.61
C GLY A 58 0.26 11.41 -3.48
N HIS A 59 -0.03 10.29 -4.16
CA HIS A 59 -1.31 9.61 -4.05
C HIS A 59 -1.28 8.66 -2.86
N TYR A 60 -2.14 8.90 -1.87
CA TYR A 60 -2.24 8.09 -0.67
C TYR A 60 -3.25 6.95 -0.88
N VAL A 61 -2.82 5.73 -0.58
CA VAL A 61 -3.69 4.56 -0.53
C VAL A 61 -3.42 3.80 0.75
N ILE A 62 -4.50 3.44 1.43
CA ILE A 62 -4.49 2.60 2.63
C ILE A 62 -5.22 1.30 2.27
N ALA A 63 -4.62 0.17 2.63
CA ALA A 63 -5.21 -1.14 2.42
C ALA A 63 -5.11 -1.97 3.70
N GLN A 64 -6.23 -2.54 4.12
CA GLN A 64 -6.29 -3.52 5.18
C GLN A 64 -6.17 -4.91 4.57
N LEU A 65 -5.16 -5.65 5.01
CA LEU A 65 -4.74 -6.91 4.42
C LEU A 65 -4.67 -7.98 5.52
N ARG A 66 -5.10 -9.19 5.18
CA ARG A 66 -4.93 -10.38 6.01
C ARG A 66 -3.99 -11.33 5.30
N LEU A 67 -2.79 -11.51 5.86
CA LEU A 67 -1.70 -12.23 5.21
C LEU A 67 -0.89 -13.06 6.21
N ASP A 68 -0.13 -14.03 5.70
CA ASP A 68 0.89 -14.71 6.48
C ASP A 68 2.19 -13.89 6.54
N ALA A 69 2.94 -14.05 7.64
CA ALA A 69 4.13 -13.25 7.92
C ALA A 69 5.25 -13.39 6.87
N SER A 70 5.31 -14.54 6.18
CA SER A 70 6.23 -14.75 5.05
C SER A 70 5.84 -13.90 3.84
N ALA A 71 4.55 -13.90 3.48
CA ALA A 71 4.04 -13.14 2.34
C ALA A 71 4.17 -11.62 2.55
N VAL A 72 4.04 -11.13 3.79
CA VAL A 72 4.24 -9.71 4.09
C VAL A 72 5.68 -9.25 3.85
N ARG A 73 6.69 -10.07 4.20
CA ARG A 73 8.09 -9.72 3.93
C ARG A 73 8.38 -9.64 2.43
N GLU A 74 7.72 -10.48 1.64
CA GLU A 74 7.84 -10.43 0.19
C GLU A 74 7.11 -9.22 -0.39
N LEU A 75 5.93 -8.87 0.14
CA LEU A 75 5.22 -7.64 -0.23
C LEU A 75 6.07 -6.39 0.04
N ASP A 76 6.67 -6.29 1.22
CA ASP A 76 7.53 -5.19 1.62
C ASP A 76 8.70 -4.98 0.65
N ARG A 77 9.37 -6.08 0.26
CA ARG A 77 10.45 -6.05 -0.74
C ARG A 77 9.96 -5.63 -2.13
N ASN A 78 8.80 -6.13 -2.56
CA ASN A 78 8.24 -5.78 -3.86
C ASN A 78 7.88 -4.29 -3.93
N LEU A 79 7.36 -3.72 -2.83
CA LEU A 79 7.04 -2.30 -2.72
C LEU A 79 8.30 -1.43 -2.67
N GLU A 80 9.38 -1.90 -2.03
CA GLU A 80 10.67 -1.20 -2.01
C GLU A 80 11.30 -1.08 -3.41
N VAL A 81 11.18 -2.13 -4.23
CA VAL A 81 11.70 -2.17 -5.62
C VAL A 81 10.81 -1.39 -6.58
N ALA A 82 9.53 -1.18 -6.26
CA ALA A 82 8.60 -0.45 -7.10
C ALA A 82 8.95 1.05 -7.16
N GLU A 83 9.52 1.50 -8.27
CA GLU A 83 9.90 2.91 -8.47
C GLU A 83 8.71 3.88 -8.35
N SER A 84 7.51 3.41 -8.69
CA SER A 84 6.24 4.14 -8.57
C SER A 84 5.84 4.45 -7.13
N VAL A 85 6.33 3.67 -6.16
CA VAL A 85 6.05 3.85 -4.74
C VAL A 85 7.14 4.74 -4.14
N LEU A 86 6.74 5.91 -3.65
CA LEU A 86 7.65 6.85 -2.99
C LEU A 86 7.97 6.41 -1.57
N ARG A 87 6.97 5.87 -0.87
CA ARG A 87 7.07 5.38 0.49
C ARG A 87 5.95 4.39 0.76
N HIS A 88 6.25 3.36 1.53
CA HIS A 88 5.26 2.46 2.09
C HIS A 88 5.51 2.25 3.59
N LEU A 89 4.49 1.80 4.28
CA LEU A 89 4.54 1.39 5.67
C LEU A 89 3.59 0.21 5.82
N VAL A 90 4.11 -0.91 6.32
CA VAL A 90 3.29 -2.07 6.69
C VAL A 90 3.32 -2.21 8.20
N VAL A 91 2.16 -2.09 8.82
CA VAL A 91 1.99 -2.23 10.27
C VAL A 91 1.19 -3.49 10.53
N ARG A 92 1.59 -4.29 11.52
CA ARG A 92 0.74 -5.38 12.01
C ARG A 92 -0.31 -4.78 12.93
N THR A 93 -1.57 -5.01 12.62
CA THR A 93 -2.68 -4.64 13.49
C THR A 93 -3.02 -5.86 14.34
N ASP A 94 -2.91 -5.72 15.65
CA ASP A 94 -3.49 -6.69 16.58
C ASP A 94 -5.01 -6.32 16.62
N GLU A 95 -5.90 -7.26 16.33
CA GLU A 95 -7.33 -7.04 16.03
C GLU A 95 -8.09 -6.09 16.99
N ASP A 96 -9.09 -5.37 16.43
CA ASP A 96 -10.08 -4.45 17.02
C ASP A 96 -9.72 -2.94 17.02
N GLU A 97 -9.55 -2.33 15.85
CA GLU A 97 -9.90 -0.91 15.67
C GLU A 97 -11.21 -0.83 14.86
N GLU A 98 -12.32 -1.16 15.53
CA GLU A 98 -13.63 -0.60 15.20
C GLU A 98 -13.62 0.87 15.66
N GLU A 99 -13.57 1.81 14.72
CA GLU A 99 -14.09 3.18 14.92
C GLU A 99 -15.40 3.36 14.15
#